data_AF-A0A0F9A4R9-F1
#
_entry.id   AF-A0A0F9A4R9-F1
#
_cell.length_a   1.000
_cell.length_b   1.000
_cell.length_c   1.000
_cell.angle_alpha   90.00
_cell.angle_beta   90.00
_cell.angle_gamma   90.00
#
_symmetry.space_group_name_H-M   'P 1'
#
loop_
_entity.id
_entity.type
_entity.pdbx_description
1 polymer ?
#
loop_
_entity_poly.entity_id
_entity_poly.type
_entity_poly.pdbx_seq_one_letter_code
_entity_poly.pdbx_strand_id
1 'polypeptide(L)'
;DTRLISPDGNDVLWIANNDLTFYDGIRDRIVADAAGTRLYSTGVNASYIACNDVAIYLNDGARARVQVDDNDTYLFSPSGTKWVDVDNSGVALQGDTTITGKTEIVSALEFLKITADEAGAKRYMAWYGSNGTTREAWLGFGSGGNYEFTIFNEKADNHILIKTTGTGTIVLQNLPTSSAGLPTGGLWKSSGYLRIA
;
A
#
# COMPACT_ATOMS: atom_id res chain seq x y z
N ASP A 1 -14.12 36.97 -31.76
CA ASP A 1 -14.74 36.08 -30.74
C ASP A 1 -16.25 36.16 -30.85
N THR A 2 -16.97 35.21 -30.26
CA THR A 2 -18.44 35.12 -30.26
C THR A 2 -18.94 34.88 -28.84
N ARG A 3 -20.06 35.50 -28.46
CA ARG A 3 -20.66 35.36 -27.13
C ARG A 3 -22.14 35.06 -27.22
N LEU A 4 -22.61 34.09 -26.42
CA LEU A 4 -24.02 33.90 -26.11
C LEU A 4 -24.24 34.32 -24.66
N ILE A 5 -25.15 35.27 -24.44
CA ILE A 5 -25.39 35.88 -23.12
C ILE A 5 -26.83 35.54 -22.72
N SER A 6 -27.04 35.08 -21.49
CA SER A 6 -28.39 34.83 -20.96
C SER A 6 -29.22 36.12 -20.91
N PRO A 7 -30.57 36.03 -20.89
CA PRO A 7 -31.43 37.21 -20.86
C PRO A 7 -31.22 38.14 -19.65
N ASP A 8 -30.78 37.59 -18.52
CA ASP A 8 -30.45 38.36 -17.31
C ASP A 8 -29.01 38.91 -17.31
N GLY A 9 -28.21 38.55 -18.31
CA GLY A 9 -26.83 38.99 -18.47
C GLY A 9 -25.81 38.27 -17.59
N ASN A 10 -26.22 37.30 -16.76
CA ASN A 10 -25.35 36.67 -15.78
C ASN A 10 -24.54 35.53 -16.37
N ASP A 11 -25.12 34.72 -17.25
CA ASP A 11 -24.44 33.58 -17.86
C ASP A 11 -23.88 33.96 -19.23
N VAL A 12 -22.65 33.56 -19.50
CA VAL A 12 -21.95 33.86 -20.76
C VAL A 12 -21.24 32.62 -21.28
N LEU A 13 -21.59 32.19 -22.49
CA LEU A 13 -20.76 31.28 -23.29
C LEU A 13 -19.88 32.11 -24.22
N TRP A 14 -18.57 32.03 -24.04
CA TRP A 14 -17.57 32.68 -24.86
C TRP A 14 -16.85 31.66 -25.74
N ILE A 15 -16.79 31.97 -27.04
CA ILE A 15 -16.14 31.15 -28.07
C ILE A 15 -15.10 32.01 -28.78
N ALA A 16 -13.84 31.59 -28.75
CA ALA A 16 -12.74 32.16 -29.52
C ALA A 16 -12.09 31.08 -30.39
N ASN A 17 -11.01 31.42 -31.11
CA ASN A 17 -10.39 30.47 -32.06
C ASN A 17 -9.89 29.19 -31.38
N ASN A 18 -9.31 29.31 -30.19
CA ASN A 18 -8.73 28.20 -29.43
C ASN A 18 -9.33 28.05 -28.02
N ASP A 19 -10.33 28.88 -27.69
CA ASP A 19 -10.88 28.95 -26.34
C ASP A 19 -12.40 28.76 -26.35
N LEU A 20 -12.90 28.02 -25.37
CA LEU A 20 -14.32 27.85 -25.07
C LEU A 20 -14.51 27.99 -23.56
N THR A 21 -15.23 29.03 -23.13
CA THR A 21 -15.49 29.28 -21.71
C THR A 21 -16.98 29.47 -21.46
N PHE A 22 -17.53 28.79 -20.45
CA PHE A 22 -18.86 29.05 -19.94
C PHE A 22 -18.78 29.63 -18.52
N TYR A 23 -19.25 30.86 -18.34
CA TYR A 23 -19.37 31.56 -17.06
C TYR A 23 -20.83 31.55 -16.59
N ASP A 24 -21.09 31.20 -15.33
CA ASP A 24 -22.46 31.08 -14.77
C ASP A 24 -22.88 32.26 -13.87
N GLY A 25 -22.32 33.45 -14.09
CA GLY A 25 -22.54 34.60 -13.21
C GLY A 25 -21.73 34.60 -11.92
N ILE A 26 -21.06 33.48 -11.60
CA ILE A 26 -20.25 33.33 -10.40
C ILE A 26 -18.81 32.94 -10.76
N ARG A 27 -18.64 31.92 -11.61
CA ARG A 27 -17.32 31.40 -12.00
C ARG A 27 -17.34 30.77 -13.39
N ASP A 28 -16.14 30.54 -13.93
CA ASP A 28 -15.99 29.71 -15.12
C ASP A 28 -16.26 28.24 -14.77
N ARG A 29 -17.18 27.64 -15.52
CA ARG A 29 -17.72 26.30 -15.35
C ARG A 29 -17.09 25.31 -16.31
N ILE A 30 -16.96 25.75 -17.55
CA ILE A 30 -16.28 25.04 -18.60
C ILE A 30 -15.17 25.98 -19.03
N VAL A 31 -13.95 25.49 -19.07
CA VAL A 31 -12.80 26.17 -19.65
C VAL A 31 -12.12 25.17 -20.55
N ALA A 32 -12.01 25.47 -21.83
CA ALA A 32 -11.19 24.73 -22.78
C ALA A 32 -10.28 25.75 -23.44
N ASP A 33 -8.99 25.74 -23.12
CA ASP A 33 -8.00 26.68 -23.64
C ASP A 33 -6.67 25.96 -23.90
N ALA A 34 -5.61 26.71 -24.20
CA ALA A 34 -4.27 26.15 -24.43
C ALA A 34 -3.67 25.43 -23.21
N ALA A 35 -4.18 25.64 -22.00
CA ALA A 35 -3.73 24.95 -20.79
C ALA A 35 -4.54 23.66 -20.51
N GLY A 36 -5.59 23.39 -21.28
CA GLY A 36 -6.38 22.17 -21.23
C GLY A 36 -7.88 22.41 -21.06
N THR A 37 -8.61 21.34 -20.76
CA THR A 37 -10.05 21.39 -20.51
C THR A 37 -10.34 21.16 -19.03
N ARG A 38 -11.22 21.97 -18.44
CA ARG A 38 -11.72 21.86 -17.06
C ARG A 38 -13.24 21.98 -17.03
N LEU A 39 -13.87 21.14 -16.23
CA LEU A 39 -15.29 21.19 -15.90
C LEU A 39 -15.46 21.31 -14.38
N TYR A 40 -15.88 22.47 -13.90
CA TYR A 40 -16.09 22.77 -12.49
C TYR A 40 -17.48 22.33 -12.02
N SER A 41 -17.61 21.95 -10.75
CA SER A 41 -18.86 21.62 -10.04
C SER A 41 -19.53 22.88 -9.47
N THR A 42 -20.86 22.91 -9.39
CA THR A 42 -21.64 24.11 -8.97
C THR A 42 -21.49 24.44 -7.49
N GLY A 43 -20.85 23.56 -6.72
CA GLY A 43 -20.63 23.73 -5.29
C GLY A 43 -19.59 24.80 -4.95
N VAL A 44 -19.60 25.22 -3.68
CA VAL A 44 -18.68 26.25 -3.16
C VAL A 44 -17.22 25.85 -3.30
N ASN A 45 -16.90 24.55 -3.21
CA ASN A 45 -15.53 24.05 -3.13
C ASN A 45 -14.76 24.08 -4.44
N ALA A 46 -15.34 24.50 -5.56
CA ALA A 46 -14.65 24.55 -6.85
C ALA A 46 -14.04 23.20 -7.30
N SER A 47 -14.62 22.08 -6.86
CA SER A 47 -14.24 20.74 -7.32
C SER A 47 -14.40 20.63 -8.84
N TYR A 48 -13.53 19.92 -9.54
CA TYR A 48 -13.53 19.87 -11.00
C TYR A 48 -12.98 18.55 -11.56
N ILE A 49 -13.26 18.31 -12.85
CA ILE A 49 -12.57 17.31 -13.67
C ILE A 49 -11.71 18.08 -14.69
N ALA A 50 -10.48 17.64 -14.92
CA ALA A 50 -9.60 18.29 -15.88
C ALA A 50 -8.80 17.28 -16.72
N CYS A 51 -8.46 17.69 -17.94
CA CYS A 51 -7.55 16.99 -18.83
C CYS A 51 -6.66 18.04 -19.50
N ASN A 52 -5.34 17.85 -19.48
CA ASN A 52 -4.38 18.70 -20.17
C ASN A 52 -3.22 17.85 -20.70
N ASP A 53 -2.21 18.51 -21.28
CA ASP A 53 -1.06 17.85 -21.90
C ASP A 53 -0.20 17.03 -20.92
N VAL A 54 -0.34 17.25 -19.61
CA VAL A 54 0.47 16.60 -18.57
C VAL A 54 -0.29 15.49 -17.87
N ALA A 55 -1.60 15.68 -17.65
CA ALA A 55 -2.36 14.80 -16.77
C ALA A 55 -3.88 14.94 -16.88
N ILE A 56 -4.56 13.93 -16.35
CA ILE A 56 -6.01 13.90 -16.12
C ILE A 56 -6.26 13.91 -14.61
N TYR A 57 -7.19 14.75 -14.16
CA TYR A 57 -7.51 14.94 -12.74
C TYR A 57 -9.01 14.81 -12.44
N LEU A 58 -9.31 14.21 -11.28
CA LEU A 58 -10.52 14.50 -10.51
C LEU A 58 -10.09 15.28 -9.28
N ASN A 59 -10.55 16.52 -9.08
CA ASN A 59 -10.11 17.40 -8.00
C ASN A 59 -11.29 17.77 -7.09
N ASP A 60 -11.10 17.72 -5.77
CA ASP A 60 -12.16 18.06 -4.79
C ASP A 60 -12.25 19.56 -4.47
N GLY A 61 -11.39 20.39 -5.08
CA GLY A 61 -11.27 21.82 -4.84
C GLY A 61 -9.98 22.21 -4.13
N ALA A 62 -9.43 21.30 -3.32
CA ALA A 62 -8.18 21.52 -2.60
C ALA A 62 -7.05 20.68 -3.19
N ARG A 63 -7.35 19.48 -3.68
CA ARG A 63 -6.35 18.51 -4.13
C ARG A 63 -6.90 17.53 -5.17
N ALA A 64 -6.00 16.85 -5.86
CA ALA A 64 -6.36 15.72 -6.70
C ALA A 64 -6.87 14.54 -5.84
N ARG A 65 -7.92 13.89 -6.35
CA ARG A 65 -8.52 12.65 -5.85
C ARG A 65 -8.05 11.48 -6.68
N VAL A 66 -8.02 11.71 -7.98
CA VAL A 66 -7.46 10.83 -8.98
C VAL A 66 -6.56 11.70 -9.83
N GLN A 67 -5.36 11.22 -10.11
CA GLN A 67 -4.41 11.82 -11.02
C GLN A 67 -3.84 10.71 -11.88
N VAL A 68 -3.81 10.93 -13.19
CA VAL A 68 -3.14 10.06 -14.15
C VAL A 68 -2.22 10.96 -14.94
N ASP A 69 -0.91 10.72 -14.86
CA ASP A 69 0.11 11.43 -15.62
C ASP A 69 1.10 10.44 -16.27
N ASP A 70 2.18 10.98 -16.86
CA ASP A 70 3.17 10.19 -17.59
C ASP A 70 3.98 9.21 -16.73
N ASN A 71 4.07 9.45 -15.42
CA ASN A 71 4.87 8.64 -14.51
C ASN A 71 4.00 7.78 -13.60
N ASP A 72 2.88 8.35 -13.13
CA ASP A 72 2.15 7.82 -11.99
C ASP A 72 0.62 7.87 -12.22
N THR A 73 -0.07 6.90 -11.62
CA THR A 73 -1.52 6.91 -11.43
C THR A 73 -1.85 6.86 -9.95
N TYR A 74 -2.39 7.95 -9.43
CA TYR A 74 -2.71 8.10 -8.03
C TYR A 74 -4.21 8.02 -7.73
N LEU A 75 -4.55 7.42 -6.59
CA LEU A 75 -5.84 7.54 -5.93
C LEU A 75 -5.65 8.02 -4.49
N PHE A 76 -6.06 9.26 -4.19
CA PHE A 76 -5.88 9.89 -2.89
C PHE A 76 -7.12 9.78 -1.99
N SER A 77 -6.87 9.65 -0.68
CA SER A 77 -7.87 9.76 0.41
C SER A 77 -8.35 11.20 0.63
N PRO A 78 -9.52 11.43 1.29
CA PRO A 78 -10.08 12.76 1.58
C PRO A 78 -9.07 13.77 2.14
N SER A 79 -8.24 13.30 3.08
CA SER A 79 -7.20 14.08 3.73
C SER A 79 -5.90 14.21 2.93
N GLY A 80 -5.76 13.52 1.80
CA GLY A 80 -4.52 13.45 1.01
C GLY A 80 -3.34 12.76 1.70
N THR A 81 -3.55 12.21 2.91
CA THR A 81 -2.47 11.61 3.71
C THR A 81 -2.25 10.13 3.43
N LYS A 82 -3.14 9.52 2.64
CA LYS A 82 -3.07 8.13 2.20
C LYS A 82 -3.42 8.06 0.73
N TRP A 83 -2.72 7.23 -0.02
CA TRP A 83 -2.98 7.05 -1.45
C TRP A 83 -2.53 5.68 -1.95
N VAL A 84 -3.11 5.29 -3.09
CA VAL A 84 -2.58 4.23 -3.95
C VAL A 84 -1.79 4.91 -5.05
N ASP A 85 -0.62 4.37 -5.34
CA ASP A 85 0.28 4.80 -6.39
C ASP A 85 0.53 3.61 -7.34
N VAL A 86 0.48 3.87 -8.63
CA VAL A 86 0.80 2.90 -9.68
C VAL A 86 1.76 3.58 -10.65
N ASP A 87 2.99 3.08 -10.69
CA ASP A 87 4.08 3.63 -11.50
C ASP A 87 4.73 2.54 -12.36
N ASN A 88 5.81 2.89 -13.04
CA ASN A 88 6.61 1.93 -13.81
C ASN A 88 7.31 0.85 -12.95
N SER A 89 7.41 1.06 -11.64
CA SER A 89 8.05 0.16 -10.69
C SER A 89 7.07 -0.81 -10.02
N GLY A 90 5.76 -0.51 -10.04
CA GLY A 90 4.69 -1.37 -9.54
C GLY A 90 3.54 -0.61 -8.89
N VAL A 91 3.06 -1.14 -7.76
CA VAL A 91 1.92 -0.57 -7.00
C VAL A 91 2.34 -0.37 -5.55
N ALA A 92 2.08 0.82 -5.01
CA ALA A 92 2.29 1.13 -3.60
C ALA A 92 1.00 1.59 -2.90
N LEU A 93 0.82 1.13 -1.66
CA LEU A 93 -0.17 1.67 -0.72
C LEU A 93 0.59 2.54 0.29
N GLN A 94 0.40 3.86 0.24
CA GLN A 94 1.19 4.82 1.02
C GLN A 94 0.39 5.48 2.14
N GLY A 95 1.11 5.92 3.18
CA GLY A 95 0.57 6.50 4.42
C GLY A 95 0.20 5.46 5.49
N ASP A 96 -0.34 5.93 6.62
CA ASP A 96 -0.79 5.09 7.74
C ASP A 96 -2.06 4.30 7.37
N THR A 97 -1.91 3.31 6.51
CA THR A 97 -3.01 2.54 5.94
C THR A 97 -3.28 1.28 6.75
N THR A 98 -4.48 1.20 7.33
CA THR A 98 -4.98 -0.02 7.96
C THR A 98 -5.83 -0.79 6.97
N ILE A 99 -5.45 -2.02 6.65
CA ILE A 99 -6.29 -2.93 5.86
C ILE A 99 -7.15 -3.75 6.82
N THR A 100 -8.45 -3.45 6.87
CA THR A 100 -9.41 -4.11 7.79
C THR A 100 -10.03 -5.37 7.21
N GLY A 101 -9.81 -5.65 5.92
CA GLY A 101 -10.28 -6.85 5.22
C GLY A 101 -9.20 -7.93 5.05
N LYS A 102 -9.54 -8.99 4.31
CA LYS A 102 -8.56 -9.99 3.85
C LYS A 102 -7.67 -9.34 2.78
N THR A 103 -6.36 -9.36 3.00
CA THR A 103 -5.36 -9.08 1.95
C THR A 103 -4.77 -10.41 1.49
N GLU A 104 -4.78 -10.64 0.19
CA GLU A 104 -4.12 -11.77 -0.44
C GLU A 104 -3.05 -11.25 -1.39
N ILE A 105 -1.80 -11.66 -1.17
CA ILE A 105 -0.68 -11.32 -2.04
C ILE A 105 -0.28 -12.60 -2.76
N VAL A 106 -0.54 -12.67 -4.07
CA VAL A 106 -0.17 -13.79 -4.93
C VAL A 106 1.06 -13.39 -5.73
N SER A 107 2.18 -14.09 -5.51
CA SER A 107 3.37 -13.95 -6.34
C SER A 107 3.38 -15.05 -7.40
N ALA A 108 3.53 -14.68 -8.68
CA ALA A 108 3.68 -15.64 -9.77
C ALA A 108 5.09 -16.28 -9.82
N LEU A 109 6.05 -15.72 -9.08
CA LEU A 109 7.43 -16.21 -8.96
C LEU A 109 7.69 -16.75 -7.54
N GLU A 110 8.75 -17.55 -7.40
CA GLU A 110 9.06 -18.37 -6.21
C GLU A 110 9.22 -17.61 -4.88
N PHE A 111 9.32 -16.27 -4.87
CA PHE A 111 9.62 -15.52 -3.66
C PHE A 111 8.69 -14.32 -3.44
N LEU A 112 7.90 -14.36 -2.35
CA LEU A 112 7.30 -13.18 -1.75
C LEU A 112 8.32 -12.56 -0.79
N LYS A 113 8.92 -11.43 -1.19
CA LYS A 113 9.84 -10.68 -0.32
C LYS A 113 9.07 -9.56 0.38
N ILE A 114 8.82 -9.73 1.68
CA ILE A 114 8.33 -8.63 2.54
C ILE A 114 9.55 -7.98 3.17
N THR A 115 9.95 -6.85 2.60
CA THR A 115 10.96 -5.95 3.17
C THR A 115 10.23 -4.71 3.65
N ALA A 116 10.76 -4.05 4.66
CA ALA A 116 10.25 -2.73 5.00
C ALA A 116 11.35 -1.69 4.78
N ASP A 117 10.93 -0.44 4.71
CA ASP A 117 11.73 0.59 4.07
C ASP A 117 12.55 1.45 5.06
N GLU A 118 12.08 1.67 6.29
CA GLU A 118 12.79 2.53 7.27
C GLU A 118 13.89 1.88 8.13
N ALA A 119 15.13 2.37 8.02
CA ALA A 119 16.22 2.02 8.93
C ALA A 119 15.88 2.39 10.39
N GLY A 120 15.94 1.43 11.33
CA GLY A 120 15.95 1.70 12.78
C GLY A 120 14.70 1.29 13.59
N ALA A 121 13.59 0.93 12.95
CA ALA A 121 12.41 0.41 13.66
C ALA A 121 12.40 -1.13 13.71
N LYS A 122 11.97 -1.72 14.83
CA LYS A 122 11.70 -3.17 14.92
C LYS A 122 10.47 -3.49 14.07
N ARG A 123 10.58 -4.48 13.19
CA ARG A 123 9.51 -4.82 12.26
C ARG A 123 9.08 -6.26 12.46
N TYR A 124 7.77 -6.48 12.41
CA TYR A 124 7.16 -7.77 12.66
C TYR A 124 6.33 -8.16 11.43
N MET A 125 6.64 -9.32 10.83
CA MET A 125 5.69 -10.02 9.97
C MET A 125 4.85 -10.90 10.89
N ALA A 126 3.66 -10.44 11.28
CA ALA A 126 2.77 -11.23 12.12
C ALA A 126 1.31 -11.04 11.67
N TRP A 127 0.72 -12.11 11.13
CA TRP A 127 -0.73 -12.24 11.04
C TRP A 127 -1.25 -12.76 12.38
N TYR A 128 -2.28 -12.12 12.94
CA TYR A 128 -2.91 -12.56 14.19
C TYR A 128 -4.39 -12.87 13.93
N GLY A 129 -4.79 -14.12 14.17
CA GLY A 129 -6.18 -14.49 14.38
C GLY A 129 -6.49 -14.48 15.87
N SER A 130 -7.63 -13.91 16.29
CA SER A 130 -8.14 -14.03 17.66
C SER A 130 -9.50 -14.70 17.60
N ASN A 131 -9.64 -15.88 18.21
CA ASN A 131 -10.93 -16.57 18.37
C ASN A 131 -11.62 -16.24 19.71
N GLY A 132 -11.23 -15.13 20.34
CA GLY A 132 -11.82 -14.63 21.58
C GLY A 132 -11.11 -15.09 22.86
N THR A 133 -10.37 -16.21 22.83
CA THR A 133 -9.61 -16.71 24.00
C THR A 133 -8.16 -17.09 23.67
N THR A 134 -7.87 -17.39 22.40
CA THR A 134 -6.52 -17.71 21.93
C THR A 134 -6.14 -16.81 20.76
N ARG A 135 -4.89 -16.34 20.79
CA ARG A 135 -4.27 -15.64 19.66
C ARG A 135 -3.42 -16.66 18.93
N GLU A 136 -3.77 -16.94 17.69
CA GLU A 136 -3.07 -17.90 16.84
C GLU A 136 -2.45 -17.16 15.65
N ALA A 137 -1.20 -17.46 15.38
CA ALA A 137 -0.47 -17.01 14.20
C ALA A 137 0.20 -18.25 13.60
N TRP A 138 -0.06 -18.51 12.32
CA TRP A 138 0.56 -19.62 11.60
C TRP A 138 1.54 -19.06 10.57
N LEU A 139 2.76 -19.58 10.60
CA LEU A 139 3.77 -19.39 9.56
C LEU A 139 4.16 -20.80 9.08
N GLY A 140 3.63 -21.21 7.92
CA GLY A 140 3.76 -22.57 7.41
C GLY A 140 2.91 -22.81 6.15
N PHE A 141 2.98 -24.01 5.59
CA PHE A 141 2.22 -24.42 4.41
C PHE A 141 0.91 -25.14 4.79
N GLY A 142 -0.07 -25.15 3.88
CA GLY A 142 -1.34 -25.86 4.05
C GLY A 142 -1.22 -27.38 3.93
N SER A 143 -2.34 -28.08 3.86
CA SER A 143 -2.33 -29.55 3.72
C SER A 143 -1.92 -29.97 2.31
N GLY A 144 -0.69 -30.45 2.15
CA GLY A 144 -0.20 -31.11 0.93
C GLY A 144 1.31 -30.95 0.79
N GLY A 145 2.03 -32.04 0.48
CA GLY A 145 3.46 -32.01 0.12
C GLY A 145 4.48 -31.97 1.27
N ASN A 146 5.68 -32.51 1.00
CA ASN A 146 6.88 -32.32 1.82
C ASN A 146 7.47 -30.94 1.51
N TYR A 147 7.00 -29.90 2.19
CA TYR A 147 7.58 -28.57 2.07
C TYR A 147 8.43 -28.25 3.29
N GLU A 148 9.61 -27.68 3.06
CA GLU A 148 10.49 -27.21 4.12
C GLU A 148 10.16 -25.77 4.47
N PHE A 149 10.05 -25.46 5.76
CA PHE A 149 10.04 -24.09 6.25
C PHE A 149 11.45 -23.74 6.73
N THR A 150 12.09 -22.78 6.06
CA THR A 150 13.47 -22.39 6.36
C THR A 150 13.52 -20.98 6.90
N ILE A 151 14.12 -20.80 8.07
CA ILE A 151 14.58 -19.50 8.55
C ILE A 151 16.09 -19.45 8.38
N PHE A 152 16.58 -18.57 7.50
CA PHE A 152 18.01 -18.38 7.27
C PHE A 152 18.46 -17.05 7.88
N ASN A 153 19.69 -17.00 8.35
CA ASN A 153 20.37 -15.77 8.69
C ASN A 153 21.46 -15.50 7.66
N GLU A 154 21.24 -14.49 6.82
CA GLU A 154 22.14 -14.14 5.72
C GLU A 154 23.44 -13.46 6.18
N LYS A 155 23.44 -12.85 7.38
CA LYS A 155 24.61 -12.10 7.87
C LYS A 155 25.45 -12.94 8.82
N ALA A 156 26.76 -13.01 8.53
CA ALA A 156 27.77 -13.48 9.46
C ALA A 156 27.60 -12.79 10.82
N ASP A 157 27.84 -13.54 11.90
CA ASP A 157 27.83 -13.08 13.30
C ASP A 157 26.48 -12.59 13.86
N ASN A 158 25.37 -12.78 13.14
CA ASN A 158 24.03 -12.57 13.69
C ASN A 158 23.40 -13.91 14.15
N HIS A 159 22.40 -13.83 15.03
CA HIS A 159 21.68 -15.01 15.54
C HIS A 159 20.19 -14.90 15.22
N ILE A 160 19.56 -16.03 14.90
CA ILE A 160 18.10 -16.16 14.93
C ILE A 160 17.70 -16.38 16.40
N LEU A 161 17.00 -15.42 16.99
CA LEU A 161 16.52 -15.51 18.37
C LEU A 161 15.02 -15.79 18.40
N ILE A 162 14.65 -16.98 18.89
CA ILE A 162 13.26 -17.33 19.22
C ILE A 162 13.12 -17.25 20.74
N LYS A 163 12.24 -16.36 21.22
CA LYS A 163 11.98 -16.18 22.66
C LYS A 163 10.49 -16.04 22.92
N THR A 164 10.03 -16.55 24.05
CA THR A 164 8.70 -16.28 24.57
C THR A 164 8.74 -15.06 25.49
N THR A 165 7.66 -14.29 25.55
CA THR A 165 7.47 -13.26 26.56
C THR A 165 6.59 -13.82 27.68
N GLY A 166 7.04 -13.79 28.94
CA GLY A 166 6.29 -14.33 30.07
C GLY A 166 6.47 -15.85 30.25
N THR A 167 5.38 -16.56 30.53
CA THR A 167 5.37 -18.01 30.82
C THR A 167 5.19 -18.90 29.57
N GLY A 168 5.28 -18.31 28.37
CA GLY A 168 5.15 -19.08 27.13
C GLY A 168 6.26 -20.13 26.99
N THR A 169 5.94 -21.26 26.36
CA THR A 169 6.89 -22.35 26.10
C THR A 169 7.20 -22.45 24.61
N ILE A 170 8.47 -22.68 24.26
CA ILE A 170 8.86 -23.07 22.89
C ILE A 170 8.91 -24.59 22.86
N VAL A 171 8.12 -25.20 21.98
CA VAL A 171 8.10 -26.65 21.80
C VAL A 171 8.74 -26.98 20.46
N LEU A 172 9.89 -27.65 20.52
CA LEU A 172 10.52 -28.27 19.35
C LEU A 172 10.20 -29.76 19.40
N GLN A 173 9.39 -30.23 18.47
CA GLN A 173 9.00 -31.64 18.41
C GLN A 173 10.01 -32.43 17.58
N ASN A 174 10.08 -33.75 17.81
CA ASN A 174 10.92 -34.68 17.05
C ASN A 174 12.42 -34.35 17.05
N LEU A 175 12.91 -33.72 18.13
CA LEU A 175 14.34 -33.60 18.36
C LEU A 175 14.94 -35.00 18.59
N PRO A 176 16.16 -35.28 18.09
CA PRO A 176 16.86 -36.52 18.43
C PRO A 176 16.94 -36.72 19.94
N THR A 177 16.55 -37.89 20.43
CA THR A 177 16.53 -38.22 21.87
C THR A 177 17.89 -38.69 22.38
N SER A 178 18.90 -38.73 21.52
CA SER A 178 20.27 -39.11 21.87
C SER A 178 21.27 -38.29 21.08
N SER A 179 22.53 -38.28 21.53
CA SER A 179 23.64 -37.69 20.76
C SER A 179 23.88 -38.41 19.42
N ALA A 180 23.38 -39.64 19.26
CA ALA A 180 23.37 -40.33 17.98
C ALA A 180 22.32 -39.66 17.07
N GLY A 181 22.78 -38.83 16.14
CA GLY A 181 21.94 -38.15 15.14
C GLY A 181 21.99 -36.62 15.17
N LEU A 182 22.72 -36.01 16.11
CA LEU A 182 23.01 -34.58 16.01
C LEU A 182 24.07 -34.34 14.93
N PRO A 183 23.95 -33.28 14.10
CA PRO A 183 25.02 -32.87 13.20
C PRO A 183 26.28 -32.51 14.01
N THR A 184 27.45 -32.65 13.39
CA THR A 184 28.74 -32.30 13.99
C THR A 184 28.70 -30.85 14.50
N GLY A 185 28.79 -30.66 15.81
CA GLY A 185 28.65 -29.34 16.47
C GLY A 185 27.38 -29.17 17.32
N GLY A 186 26.40 -30.07 17.20
CA GLY A 186 25.21 -30.08 18.05
C GLY A 186 25.53 -30.38 19.52
N LEU A 187 25.32 -29.39 20.39
CA LEU A 187 25.48 -29.53 21.84
C LEU A 187 24.12 -29.68 22.50
N TRP A 188 23.84 -30.88 23.02
CA TRP A 188 22.78 -31.10 23.99
C TRP A 188 23.31 -30.84 25.40
N LYS A 189 22.86 -29.76 26.06
CA LYS A 189 23.13 -29.56 27.49
C LYS A 189 21.88 -29.89 28.29
N SER A 190 22.05 -30.71 29.33
CA SER A 190 21.00 -31.08 30.30
C SER A 190 20.37 -29.88 31.03
N SER A 191 20.93 -28.68 30.89
CA SER A 191 20.39 -27.41 31.38
C SER A 191 19.30 -26.79 30.48
N GLY A 192 18.76 -27.52 29.49
CA GLY A 192 17.56 -27.10 28.74
C GLY A 192 17.80 -26.21 27.52
N TYR A 193 19.04 -26.08 27.05
CA TYR A 193 19.36 -25.38 25.79
C TYR A 193 19.88 -26.38 24.75
N LEU A 194 19.18 -26.49 23.62
CA LEU A 194 19.70 -27.11 22.41
C LEU A 194 20.47 -26.03 21.63
N ARG A 195 21.78 -26.22 21.47
CA ARG A 195 22.58 -25.42 20.55
C ARG A 195 22.93 -26.29 19.35
N ILE A 196 22.29 -26.05 18.22
CA ILE A 196 22.72 -26.58 16.92
C ILE A 196 23.72 -25.54 16.39
N ALA A 197 25.01 -25.86 16.41
CA ALA A 197 26.05 -25.03 15.82
C ALA A 197 26.20 -25.36 14.33
#